data_AF-A0A0M0Q048-F1
#
_entry.id   AF-A0A0M0Q048-F1
#
_cell.length_a   1.000
_cell.length_b   1.000
_cell.length_c   1.000
_cell.angle_alpha   90.00
_cell.angle_beta   90.00
_cell.angle_gamma   90.00
#
_symmetry.space_group_name_H-M   'P 1'
#
loop_
_entity.id
_entity.type
_entity.pdbx_description
1 polymer ?
#
loop_
_entity_poly.entity_id
_entity_poly.type
_entity_poly.pdbx_seq_one_letter_code
_entity_poly.pdbx_strand_id
1 'polypeptide(L)'
;MKILSAVLLSAIILPAHAGIVIYGTRVIYPAEKKEVVVQLVNQGEQASLVQSWIDDGNTSLPPEKIQVPFMLTPPVARVAAESGQQIKIKKMPNSLPDNKESLFYLNVLDIPPNSQENAGKNVLKFAMQNRIKLIWRPSRIAAVTKDSFQRIGLFRSNKTVIMKNDTANWITVTDVKAGNTKINDQTIMLPPLSTQNINMKYASTSQYEVTIIDDNGNYISSKINVK
;
A
#
# COMPACT_ATOMS: atom_id res chain seq x y z
N MET A 1 18.07 -36.93 25.08
CA MET A 1 16.61 -36.64 24.97
C MET A 1 16.28 -35.15 24.83
N LYS A 2 16.95 -34.21 25.53
CA LYS A 2 16.62 -32.77 25.46
C LYS A 2 16.83 -32.11 24.07
N ILE A 3 17.81 -32.56 23.30
CA ILE A 3 18.09 -32.04 21.94
C ILE A 3 17.02 -32.52 20.92
N LEU A 4 16.48 -33.73 21.11
CA LEU A 4 15.41 -34.27 20.28
C LEU A 4 14.10 -33.48 20.47
N SER A 5 13.82 -33.03 21.69
CA SER A 5 12.65 -32.20 22.00
C SER A 5 12.71 -30.80 21.39
N ALA A 6 13.91 -30.24 21.17
CA ALA A 6 14.08 -28.92 20.56
C ALA A 6 13.88 -28.92 19.04
N VAL A 7 14.23 -30.03 18.36
CA VAL A 7 13.99 -30.20 16.91
C VAL A 7 12.51 -30.41 16.61
N LEU A 8 11.76 -31.09 17.50
CA LEU A 8 10.34 -31.35 17.32
C LEU A 8 9.47 -30.08 17.42
N LEU A 9 9.92 -29.07 18.16
CA LEU A 9 9.19 -27.79 18.33
C LEU A 9 9.37 -26.83 17.15
N SER A 10 10.42 -27.01 16.33
CA SER A 10 10.69 -26.18 15.15
C SER A 10 9.84 -26.56 13.92
N ALA A 11 9.13 -27.69 13.96
CA ALA A 11 8.41 -28.24 12.80
C ALA A 11 6.94 -27.80 12.69
N ILE A 12 6.43 -27.02 13.64
CA ILE A 12 5.05 -26.52 13.61
C ILE A 12 5.02 -25.11 13.01
N ILE A 13 5.34 -25.01 11.72
CA ILE A 13 4.98 -23.82 10.95
C ILE A 13 3.52 -24.03 10.52
N LEU A 14 2.57 -23.55 11.34
CA LEU A 14 1.18 -23.49 10.89
C LEU A 14 1.14 -22.53 9.70
N PRO A 15 0.68 -22.95 8.50
CA PRO A 15 0.51 -22.03 7.39
C PRO A 15 -0.45 -20.92 7.83
N ALA A 16 -0.06 -19.68 7.61
CA ALA A 16 -0.98 -18.56 7.76
C ALA A 16 -2.02 -18.69 6.64
N HIS A 17 -3.26 -19.01 7.01
CA HIS A 17 -4.34 -19.18 6.03
C HIS A 17 -4.83 -17.80 5.61
N ALA A 18 -4.26 -17.27 4.53
CA ALA A 18 -4.82 -16.12 3.84
C ALA A 18 -5.87 -16.63 2.83
N GLY A 19 -7.07 -16.06 2.88
CA GLY A 19 -8.06 -16.27 1.83
C GLY A 19 -7.58 -15.53 0.58
N ILE A 20 -7.86 -14.23 0.50
CA ILE A 20 -7.59 -13.44 -0.71
C ILE A 20 -6.29 -12.64 -0.62
N VAL A 21 -5.41 -12.87 -1.59
CA VAL A 21 -4.14 -12.15 -1.78
C VAL A 21 -4.22 -11.28 -3.05
N ILE A 22 -3.80 -10.03 -2.94
CA ILE A 22 -3.65 -9.12 -4.09
C ILE A 22 -2.22 -9.25 -4.64
N TYR A 23 -2.06 -9.40 -5.95
CA TYR A 23 -0.74 -9.37 -6.57
C TYR A 23 -0.18 -7.95 -6.57
N GLY A 24 0.82 -7.72 -5.72
CA GLY A 24 1.46 -6.41 -5.50
C GLY A 24 0.89 -5.64 -4.30
N THR A 25 1.65 -4.65 -3.83
CA THR A 25 1.30 -3.83 -2.66
C THR A 25 0.74 -2.45 -3.02
N ARG A 26 0.71 -2.14 -4.33
CA ARG A 26 0.17 -0.90 -4.91
C ARG A 26 -0.13 -1.10 -6.38
N VAL A 27 -1.01 -0.27 -6.91
CA VAL A 27 -1.37 -0.23 -8.33
C VAL A 27 -0.93 1.12 -8.87
N ILE A 28 -0.03 1.11 -9.86
CA ILE A 28 0.25 2.29 -10.68
C ILE A 28 -0.70 2.25 -11.88
N TYR A 29 -1.46 3.31 -12.08
CA TYR A 29 -2.33 3.53 -13.24
C TYR A 29 -1.68 4.58 -14.16
N PRO A 30 -0.99 4.17 -15.24
CA PRO A 30 -0.42 5.11 -16.19
C PRO A 30 -1.50 5.75 -17.07
N ALA A 31 -1.41 7.05 -17.31
CA ALA A 31 -2.43 7.82 -18.04
C ALA A 31 -2.65 7.36 -19.49
N GLU A 32 -1.64 6.75 -20.12
CA GLU A 32 -1.73 6.18 -21.46
C GLU A 32 -2.53 4.87 -21.53
N LYS A 33 -2.79 4.23 -20.38
CA LYS A 33 -3.55 2.98 -20.33
C LYS A 33 -5.04 3.28 -20.21
N LYS A 34 -5.85 2.58 -21.01
CA LYS A 34 -7.32 2.64 -20.92
C LYS A 34 -7.85 1.89 -19.69
N GLU A 35 -7.17 0.84 -19.28
CA GLU A 35 -7.48 0.04 -18.10
C GLU A 35 -6.20 -0.58 -17.53
N VAL A 36 -6.24 -0.91 -16.24
CA VAL A 36 -5.24 -1.73 -15.56
C VAL A 36 -5.93 -2.94 -14.94
N VAL A 37 -5.21 -4.07 -14.90
CA VAL A 37 -5.71 -5.32 -14.33
C VAL A 37 -4.98 -5.58 -13.02
N VAL A 38 -5.74 -5.89 -11.98
CA VAL A 38 -5.25 -6.34 -10.68
C VAL A 38 -5.62 -7.81 -10.54
N GLN A 39 -4.62 -8.65 -10.28
CA GLN A 39 -4.81 -10.07 -10.07
C GLN A 39 -5.01 -10.35 -8.57
N LEU A 40 -6.08 -11.07 -8.25
CA LEU A 40 -6.34 -11.65 -6.95
C LEU A 40 -6.13 -13.16 -7.03
N VAL A 41 -5.70 -13.76 -5.92
CA VAL A 41 -5.62 -15.21 -5.75
C VAL A 41 -6.25 -15.57 -4.41
N ASN A 42 -7.17 -16.52 -4.43
CA ASN A 42 -7.63 -17.18 -3.23
C ASN A 42 -6.66 -18.32 -2.90
N GLN A 43 -5.90 -18.20 -1.82
CA GLN A 43 -5.01 -19.25 -1.32
C GLN A 43 -5.69 -20.09 -0.23
N GLY A 44 -6.95 -19.81 0.09
CA GLY A 44 -7.73 -20.58 1.03
C GLY A 44 -8.36 -21.83 0.41
N GLU A 45 -8.66 -22.80 1.28
CA GLU A 45 -9.33 -24.06 0.93
C GLU A 45 -10.84 -23.90 0.69
N GLN A 46 -11.39 -22.71 0.94
CA GLN A 46 -12.81 -22.39 0.75
C GLN A 46 -12.99 -21.24 -0.23
N ALA A 47 -14.12 -21.23 -0.95
CA ALA A 47 -14.48 -20.11 -1.79
C ALA A 47 -14.79 -18.85 -0.96
N SER A 48 -14.40 -17.69 -1.45
CA SER A 48 -14.68 -16.38 -0.81
C SER A 48 -15.60 -15.53 -1.69
N LEU A 49 -16.41 -14.69 -1.05
CA LEU A 49 -17.04 -13.57 -1.73
C LEU A 49 -16.15 -12.34 -1.58
N VAL A 50 -15.62 -11.86 -2.69
CA VAL A 50 -14.79 -10.65 -2.76
C VAL A 50 -15.65 -9.46 -3.14
N GLN A 51 -15.61 -8.41 -2.33
CA GLN A 51 -16.13 -7.09 -2.69
C GLN A 51 -14.96 -6.12 -2.87
N SER A 52 -15.01 -5.27 -3.90
CA SER A 52 -13.92 -4.34 -4.21
C SER A 52 -14.43 -2.97 -4.62
N TRP A 53 -13.76 -1.92 -4.14
CA TRP A 53 -14.08 -0.53 -4.44
C TRP A 53 -12.84 0.36 -4.37
N ILE A 54 -12.93 1.57 -4.92
CA ILE A 54 -11.86 2.56 -4.91
C ILE A 54 -12.30 3.77 -4.11
N ASP A 55 -11.44 4.27 -3.22
CA ASP A 55 -11.67 5.49 -2.42
C ASP A 55 -10.57 6.55 -2.64
N ASP A 56 -10.80 7.76 -2.15
CA ASP A 56 -9.92 8.93 -2.26
C ASP A 56 -9.07 9.19 -0.99
N GLY A 57 -9.11 8.28 -0.02
CA GLY A 57 -8.50 8.43 1.29
C GLY A 57 -9.52 8.40 2.42
N ASN A 58 -10.78 8.82 2.19
CA ASN A 58 -11.80 8.89 3.22
C ASN A 58 -12.45 7.52 3.50
N THR A 59 -12.10 6.92 4.64
CA THR A 59 -12.62 5.61 5.06
C THR A 59 -13.95 5.67 5.80
N SER A 60 -14.48 6.86 6.08
CA SER A 60 -15.74 7.02 6.81
C SER A 60 -16.98 6.90 5.93
N LEU A 61 -16.82 6.99 4.61
CA LEU A 61 -17.92 6.85 3.65
C LEU A 61 -18.12 5.38 3.26
N PRO A 62 -19.36 4.89 3.21
CA PRO A 62 -19.63 3.57 2.67
C PRO A 62 -19.40 3.54 1.14
N PRO A 63 -19.05 2.39 0.55
CA PRO A 63 -18.65 2.28 -0.85
C PRO A 63 -19.62 2.94 -1.85
N GLU A 64 -20.93 2.85 -1.61
CA GLU A 64 -21.97 3.40 -2.46
C GLU A 64 -22.05 4.94 -2.49
N LYS A 65 -21.39 5.64 -1.55
CA LYS A 65 -21.35 7.10 -1.50
C LYS A 65 -20.04 7.70 -2.02
N ILE A 66 -19.07 6.84 -2.37
CA ILE A 66 -17.74 7.29 -2.79
C ILE A 66 -17.78 7.75 -4.25
N GLN A 67 -17.24 8.93 -4.51
CA GLN A 67 -17.15 9.49 -5.86
C GLN A 67 -15.69 9.65 -6.26
N VAL A 68 -15.22 8.77 -7.13
CA VAL A 68 -13.86 8.77 -7.67
C VAL A 68 -13.90 8.58 -9.19
N PRO A 69 -12.91 9.06 -9.96
CA PRO A 69 -12.90 8.95 -11.42
C PRO A 69 -12.49 7.58 -11.94
N PHE A 70 -12.85 6.51 -11.24
CA PHE A 70 -12.52 5.13 -11.59
C PHE A 70 -13.75 4.25 -11.50
N MET A 71 -13.86 3.33 -12.45
CA MET A 71 -14.80 2.23 -12.44
C MET A 71 -14.01 0.93 -12.32
N LEU A 72 -14.50 0.04 -11.46
CA LEU A 72 -13.87 -1.26 -11.18
C LEU A 72 -14.84 -2.38 -11.57
N THR A 73 -14.34 -3.46 -12.17
CA THR A 73 -15.18 -4.59 -12.61
C THR A 73 -14.46 -5.93 -12.47
N PRO A 74 -15.10 -6.96 -11.89
CA PRO A 74 -16.38 -6.90 -11.18
C PRO A 74 -16.23 -6.27 -9.78
N PRO A 75 -17.23 -5.53 -9.27
CA PRO A 75 -17.19 -4.98 -7.91
C PRO A 75 -17.47 -6.04 -6.84
N VAL A 76 -18.13 -7.15 -7.22
CA VAL A 76 -18.37 -8.32 -6.37
C VAL A 76 -18.14 -9.58 -7.20
N ALA A 77 -17.35 -10.52 -6.67
CA ALA A 77 -17.08 -11.80 -7.32
C ALA A 77 -16.97 -12.92 -6.29
N ARG A 78 -17.50 -14.10 -6.63
CA ARG A 78 -17.18 -15.33 -5.89
C ARG A 78 -15.88 -15.89 -6.45
N VAL A 79 -14.85 -16.01 -5.61
CA VAL A 79 -13.56 -16.60 -5.98
C VAL A 79 -13.50 -18.00 -5.38
N ALA A 80 -13.35 -19.03 -6.21
CA ALA A 80 -13.27 -20.41 -5.73
C ALA A 80 -12.00 -20.62 -4.89
N ALA A 81 -11.97 -21.71 -4.10
CA ALA A 81 -10.76 -22.13 -3.40
C ALA A 81 -9.59 -22.29 -4.40
N GLU A 82 -8.39 -21.91 -3.98
CA GLU A 82 -7.14 -22.09 -4.75
C GLU A 82 -7.19 -21.51 -6.18
N SER A 83 -8.01 -20.48 -6.42
CA SER A 83 -8.27 -19.93 -7.75
C SER A 83 -7.95 -18.44 -7.86
N GLY A 84 -7.70 -17.98 -9.09
CA GLY A 84 -7.45 -16.58 -9.40
C GLY A 84 -8.70 -15.82 -9.83
N GLN A 85 -8.76 -14.53 -9.52
CA GLN A 85 -9.77 -13.59 -10.03
C GLN A 85 -9.09 -12.31 -10.52
N GLN A 86 -9.53 -11.80 -11.67
CA GLN A 86 -9.06 -10.51 -12.17
C GLN A 86 -10.05 -9.40 -11.88
N ILE A 87 -9.53 -8.25 -11.48
CA ILE A 87 -10.26 -7.00 -11.34
C ILE A 87 -9.71 -6.02 -12.36
N LYS A 88 -10.60 -5.44 -13.18
CA LYS A 88 -10.26 -4.39 -14.14
C LYS A 88 -10.60 -3.03 -13.56
N ILE A 89 -9.66 -2.09 -13.63
CA ILE A 89 -9.86 -0.71 -13.23
C ILE A 89 -9.77 0.16 -14.49
N LYS A 90 -10.81 0.94 -14.75
CA LYS A 90 -10.90 1.87 -15.88
C LYS A 90 -11.10 3.29 -15.37
N LYS A 91 -10.32 4.24 -15.89
CA LYS A 91 -10.52 5.65 -15.61
C LYS A 91 -11.75 6.16 -16.35
N MET A 92 -12.61 6.88 -15.65
CA MET A 92 -13.77 7.56 -16.22
C MET A 92 -13.35 8.90 -16.87
N PRO A 93 -14.12 9.43 -17.83
CA PRO A 93 -13.93 10.79 -18.34
C PRO A 93 -14.01 11.80 -17.18
N ASN A 94 -12.85 12.31 -16.77
CA ASN A 94 -12.70 13.33 -15.72
C ASN A 94 -11.32 13.98 -15.86
N SER A 95 -11.17 15.20 -15.34
CA SER A 95 -9.91 15.92 -15.20
C SER A 95 -9.19 15.49 -13.91
N LEU A 96 -8.07 14.79 -14.07
CA LEU A 96 -7.05 14.66 -13.04
C LEU A 96 -5.87 15.57 -13.42
N PRO A 97 -5.09 16.09 -12.45
CA PRO A 97 -3.89 16.90 -12.74
C PRO A 97 -2.96 16.16 -13.69
N ASP A 98 -2.45 16.82 -14.73
CA ASP A 98 -1.53 16.23 -15.72
C ASP A 98 -0.04 16.42 -15.35
N ASN A 99 0.23 17.23 -14.33
CA ASN A 99 1.56 17.63 -13.90
C ASN A 99 2.04 16.95 -12.60
N LYS A 100 1.19 16.17 -11.93
CA LYS A 100 1.50 15.44 -10.69
C LYS A 100 0.63 14.20 -10.53
N GLU A 101 1.11 13.23 -9.76
CA GLU A 101 0.34 12.04 -9.42
C GLU A 101 -0.88 12.36 -8.54
N SER A 102 -1.92 11.54 -8.69
CA SER A 102 -3.11 11.56 -7.82
C SER A 102 -3.21 10.24 -7.06
N LEU A 103 -3.53 10.32 -5.76
CA LEU A 103 -3.58 9.18 -4.86
C LEU A 103 -5.02 8.76 -4.58
N PHE A 104 -5.28 7.48 -4.75
CA PHE A 104 -6.50 6.77 -4.41
C PHE A 104 -6.14 5.47 -3.70
N TYR A 105 -7.13 4.69 -3.28
CA TYR A 105 -6.93 3.41 -2.64
C TYR A 105 -7.87 2.36 -3.22
N LEU A 106 -7.32 1.19 -3.54
CA LEU A 106 -8.10 0.00 -3.85
C LEU A 106 -8.36 -0.78 -2.56
N ASN A 107 -9.63 -1.04 -2.28
CA ASN A 107 -10.07 -1.89 -1.19
C ASN A 107 -10.56 -3.23 -1.73
N VAL A 108 -10.17 -4.31 -1.07
CA VAL A 108 -10.58 -5.68 -1.36
C VAL A 108 -11.01 -6.33 -0.05
N LEU A 109 -12.31 -6.51 0.11
CA LEU A 109 -12.93 -7.17 1.26
C LEU A 109 -13.16 -8.65 0.93
N ASP A 110 -12.53 -9.50 1.71
CA ASP A 110 -12.65 -10.96 1.70
C ASP A 110 -13.72 -11.39 2.71
N ILE A 111 -14.83 -11.96 2.23
CA ILE A 111 -15.94 -12.42 3.06
C ILE A 111 -16.00 -13.96 3.00
N PRO A 112 -15.65 -14.65 4.11
CA PRO A 112 -15.67 -16.11 4.16
C PRO A 112 -17.11 -16.66 4.12
N PRO A 113 -17.29 -17.89 3.61
CA PRO A 113 -18.61 -18.47 3.44
C PRO A 113 -19.24 -18.88 4.79
N ASN A 114 -20.55 -19.14 4.75
CA ASN A 114 -21.21 -19.85 5.84
C ASN A 114 -20.94 -21.37 5.71
N SER A 115 -20.59 -22.03 6.81
CA SER A 115 -20.51 -23.50 6.86
C SER A 115 -21.71 -24.06 7.62
N GLN A 116 -22.28 -25.16 7.11
CA GLN A 116 -23.34 -25.89 7.81
C GLN A 116 -22.85 -26.51 9.12
N GLU A 117 -21.56 -26.83 9.23
CA GLU A 117 -20.94 -27.32 10.46
C GLU A 117 -21.03 -26.30 11.62
N ASN A 118 -21.13 -25.02 11.28
CA ASN A 118 -21.29 -23.91 12.22
C ASN A 118 -22.76 -23.53 12.45
N ALA A 119 -23.72 -24.23 11.83
CA ALA A 119 -25.14 -23.97 12.05
C ALA A 119 -25.53 -24.23 13.51
N GLY A 120 -26.21 -23.28 14.14
CA GLY A 120 -26.60 -23.36 15.55
C GLY A 120 -25.47 -23.18 16.56
N LYS A 121 -24.23 -22.91 16.11
CA LYS A 121 -23.08 -22.60 16.96
C LYS A 121 -22.82 -21.10 17.00
N ASN A 122 -22.36 -20.62 18.16
CA ASN A 122 -21.86 -19.25 18.30
C ASN A 122 -20.44 -19.19 17.72
N VAL A 123 -20.32 -18.73 16.48
CA VAL A 123 -19.03 -18.60 15.80
C VAL A 123 -18.71 -17.14 15.52
N LEU A 124 -17.47 -16.75 15.83
CA LEU A 124 -16.94 -15.46 15.43
C LEU A 124 -16.38 -15.58 14.00
N LYS A 125 -16.74 -14.62 13.15
CA LYS A 125 -16.25 -14.54 11.77
C LYS A 125 -15.54 -13.24 11.53
N PHE A 126 -14.44 -13.32 10.80
CA PHE A 126 -13.66 -12.18 10.39
C PHE A 126 -13.77 -12.04 8.87
N ALA A 127 -14.18 -10.85 8.42
CA ALA A 127 -13.99 -10.42 7.05
C ALA A 127 -12.75 -9.53 7.01
N MET A 128 -11.84 -9.78 6.07
CA MET A 128 -10.57 -9.07 6.00
C MET A 128 -10.58 -8.05 4.87
N GLN A 129 -10.32 -6.79 5.18
CA GLN A 129 -10.19 -5.73 4.18
C GLN A 129 -8.71 -5.41 3.93
N ASN A 130 -8.24 -5.77 2.74
CA ASN A 130 -6.96 -5.30 2.23
C ASN A 130 -7.14 -3.95 1.54
N ARG A 131 -6.31 -2.95 1.90
CA ARG A 131 -6.33 -1.63 1.29
C ARG A 131 -4.94 -1.27 0.77
N ILE A 132 -4.82 -1.11 -0.54
CA ILE A 132 -3.56 -0.76 -1.21
C ILE A 132 -3.68 0.54 -1.99
N LYS A 133 -2.56 1.22 -2.21
CA LYS A 133 -2.55 2.49 -2.95
C LYS A 133 -2.85 2.26 -4.41
N LEU A 134 -3.72 3.09 -4.99
CA LEU A 134 -3.94 3.24 -6.42
C LEU A 134 -3.42 4.63 -6.82
N ILE A 135 -2.35 4.68 -7.60
CA ILE A 135 -1.69 5.94 -7.96
C ILE A 135 -1.92 6.17 -9.45
N TRP A 136 -2.68 7.22 -9.77
CA TRP A 136 -2.76 7.69 -11.15
C TRP A 136 -1.49 8.48 -11.48
N ARG A 137 -0.89 8.18 -12.63
CA ARG A 137 0.37 8.77 -13.08
C ARG A 137 0.24 9.35 -14.50
N PRO A 138 0.43 10.66 -14.72
CA PRO A 138 0.56 11.22 -16.06
C PRO A 138 1.79 10.69 -16.77
N SER A 139 1.73 10.59 -18.11
CA SER A 139 2.79 10.00 -18.93
C SER A 139 4.14 10.72 -18.89
N ARG A 140 4.20 11.97 -18.39
CA ARG A 140 5.46 12.73 -18.24
C ARG A 140 6.14 12.53 -16.89
N ILE A 141 5.53 11.76 -15.98
CA ILE A 141 6.07 11.51 -14.65
C ILE A 141 6.81 10.17 -14.66
N ALA A 142 8.08 10.22 -14.29
CA ALA A 142 8.92 9.03 -14.18
C ALA A 142 8.51 8.14 -12.99
N ALA A 143 8.93 6.88 -13.06
CA ALA A 143 8.81 5.93 -11.95
C ALA A 143 9.59 6.39 -10.71
N VAL A 144 9.15 5.94 -9.54
CA VAL A 144 9.91 6.14 -8.30
C VAL A 144 11.09 5.17 -8.30
N THR A 145 12.31 5.70 -8.24
CA THR A 145 13.55 4.93 -8.28
C THR A 145 14.58 5.52 -7.32
N LYS A 146 15.81 4.98 -7.33
CA LYS A 146 16.91 5.55 -6.53
C LYS A 146 17.26 6.99 -6.93
N ASP A 147 16.97 7.41 -8.17
CA ASP A 147 17.22 8.78 -8.60
C ASP A 147 16.21 9.78 -8.02
N SER A 148 15.04 9.31 -7.56
CA SER A 148 14.05 10.15 -6.90
C SER A 148 14.62 10.84 -5.65
N PHE A 149 15.60 10.24 -4.98
CA PHE A 149 16.28 10.83 -3.82
C PHE A 149 17.00 12.14 -4.14
N GLN A 150 17.44 12.35 -5.38
CA GLN A 150 18.09 13.60 -5.79
C GLN A 150 17.14 14.81 -5.74
N ARG A 151 15.83 14.53 -5.76
CA ARG A 151 14.73 15.51 -5.71
C ARG A 151 13.99 15.49 -4.38
N ILE A 152 14.53 14.80 -3.37
CA ILE A 152 14.03 14.84 -2.00
C ILE A 152 15.05 15.62 -1.16
N GLY A 153 14.62 16.75 -0.61
CA GLY A 153 15.45 17.62 0.23
C GLY A 153 15.13 17.45 1.70
N LEU A 154 16.15 17.58 2.56
CA LEU A 154 15.98 17.73 4.00
C LEU A 154 16.51 19.09 4.42
N PHE A 155 15.71 19.85 5.17
CA PHE A 155 16.08 21.18 5.65
C PHE A 155 15.91 21.26 7.16
N ARG A 156 16.88 21.85 7.85
CA ARG A 156 16.76 22.03 9.29
C ARG A 156 15.85 23.20 9.63
N SER A 157 14.93 22.99 10.57
CA SER A 157 14.06 24.04 11.10
C SER A 157 13.96 23.92 12.62
N ASN A 158 14.83 24.62 13.35
CA ASN A 158 14.92 24.56 14.81
C ASN A 158 15.10 23.11 15.33
N LYS A 159 14.05 22.56 15.97
CA LYS A 159 14.00 21.20 16.52
C LYS A 159 13.33 20.18 15.58
N THR A 160 12.94 20.60 14.37
CA THR A 160 12.33 19.74 13.35
C THR A 160 13.20 19.69 12.10
N VAL A 161 12.95 18.67 11.28
CA VAL A 161 13.50 18.59 9.92
C VAL A 161 12.34 18.61 8.94
N ILE A 162 12.42 19.50 7.96
CA ILE A 162 11.45 19.62 6.88
C ILE A 162 11.92 18.70 5.75
N MET A 163 11.07 17.74 5.38
CA MET A 163 11.29 16.92 4.20
C MET A 163 10.52 17.52 3.03
N LYS A 164 11.23 17.85 1.94
CA LYS A 164 10.70 18.46 0.73
C LYS A 164 10.71 17.44 -0.40
N ASN A 165 9.58 17.26 -1.07
CA ASN A 165 9.45 16.48 -2.27
C ASN A 165 9.35 17.39 -3.49
N ASP A 166 10.43 17.53 -4.25
CA ASP A 166 10.45 18.24 -5.52
C ASP A 166 10.12 17.32 -6.72
N THR A 167 9.73 16.07 -6.47
CA THR A 167 9.18 15.18 -7.49
C THR A 167 7.69 15.43 -7.66
N ALA A 168 7.18 15.02 -8.81
CA ALA A 168 5.76 15.00 -9.12
C ALA A 168 5.07 13.69 -8.67
N ASN A 169 5.78 12.84 -7.90
CA ASN A 169 5.30 11.56 -7.38
C ASN A 169 4.83 11.66 -5.92
N TRP A 170 3.95 10.76 -5.52
CA TRP A 170 3.67 10.45 -4.12
C TRP A 170 4.77 9.54 -3.56
N ILE A 171 5.54 10.03 -2.59
CA ILE A 171 6.66 9.28 -2.02
C ILE A 171 6.24 8.68 -0.68
N THR A 172 6.41 7.36 -0.54
CA THR A 172 6.17 6.65 0.72
C THR A 172 7.48 6.46 1.45
N VAL A 173 7.70 7.21 2.53
CA VAL A 173 8.92 7.14 3.34
C VAL A 173 8.65 6.27 4.56
N THR A 174 9.28 5.11 4.64
CA THR A 174 9.06 4.14 5.72
C THR A 174 9.98 4.38 6.89
N ASP A 175 11.21 4.80 6.59
CA ASP A 175 12.27 4.96 7.58
C ASP A 175 13.07 6.21 7.29
N VAL A 176 13.32 6.97 8.34
CA VAL A 176 14.33 8.01 8.41
C VAL A 176 15.22 7.62 9.58
N LYS A 177 16.52 7.43 9.33
CA LYS A 177 17.48 6.99 10.33
C LYS A 177 18.59 8.01 10.54
N ALA A 178 18.89 8.28 11.81
CA ALA A 178 20.10 9.00 12.24
C ALA A 178 21.12 7.97 12.72
N GLY A 179 22.13 7.67 11.89
CA GLY A 179 22.97 6.50 12.12
C GLY A 179 22.12 5.22 12.09
N ASN A 180 22.14 4.42 13.16
CA ASN A 180 21.37 3.17 13.25
C ASN A 180 19.97 3.36 13.86
N THR A 181 19.61 4.57 14.29
CA THR A 181 18.36 4.81 15.02
C THR A 181 17.29 5.33 14.08
N LYS A 182 16.16 4.62 13.97
CA LYS A 182 14.95 5.10 13.29
C LYS A 182 14.31 6.23 14.11
N ILE A 183 13.97 7.34 13.46
CA ILE A 183 13.48 8.54 14.15
C ILE A 183 12.03 8.93 13.78
N ASN A 184 11.49 8.40 12.69
CA ASN A 184 10.08 8.58 12.35
C ASN A 184 9.23 7.49 13.04
N ASP A 185 8.24 7.91 13.82
CA ASP A 185 7.35 6.98 14.54
C ASP A 185 6.36 6.29 13.58
N GLN A 186 6.00 6.96 12.48
CA GLN A 186 5.04 6.46 11.48
C GLN A 186 5.60 6.61 10.05
N THR A 187 5.04 5.82 9.13
CA THR A 187 5.31 5.98 7.69
C THR A 187 4.78 7.33 7.23
N ILE A 188 5.59 8.05 6.45
CA ILE A 188 5.24 9.37 5.93
C ILE A 188 4.83 9.21 4.47
N MET A 189 3.62 9.67 4.14
CA MET A 189 3.13 9.74 2.77
C MET A 189 3.31 11.17 2.26
N LEU A 190 4.43 11.42 1.58
CA LEU A 190 4.87 12.74 1.18
C LEU A 190 4.25 13.12 -0.17
N PRO A 191 3.36 14.14 -0.23
CA PRO A 191 2.68 14.53 -1.47
C PRO A 191 3.64 15.07 -2.54
N PRO A 192 3.26 14.99 -3.83
CA PRO A 192 3.97 15.64 -4.93
C PRO A 192 4.16 17.13 -4.67
N LEU A 193 5.35 17.66 -4.98
CA LEU A 193 5.64 19.11 -4.96
C LEU A 193 5.30 19.78 -3.62
N SER A 194 5.57 19.09 -2.51
CA SER A 194 5.16 19.52 -1.16
C SER A 194 6.27 19.38 -0.13
N THR A 195 6.06 19.99 1.03
CA THR A 195 6.91 19.84 2.21
C THR A 195 6.12 19.24 3.36
N GLN A 196 6.77 18.41 4.17
CA GLN A 196 6.20 17.89 5.41
C GLN A 196 7.20 18.02 6.57
N ASN A 197 6.69 18.47 7.71
CA ASN A 197 7.48 18.58 8.93
C ASN A 197 7.60 17.21 9.58
N ILE A 198 8.83 16.78 9.85
CA ILE A 198 9.12 15.59 10.62
C ILE A 198 9.55 16.03 12.02
N ASN A 199 8.73 15.67 13.00
CA ASN A 199 9.08 15.87 14.40
C ASN A 199 10.18 14.85 14.75
N MET A 200 11.43 15.32 14.81
CA MET A 200 12.57 14.44 15.08
C MET A 200 12.96 14.58 16.55
N LYS A 201 12.89 13.47 17.29
CA LYS A 201 13.42 13.39 18.67
C LYS A 201 14.93 13.68 18.73
N TYR A 202 15.63 13.57 17.59
CA TYR A 202 17.08 13.73 17.45
C TYR A 202 17.43 14.58 16.22
N ALA A 203 17.38 15.91 16.35
CA ALA A 203 17.56 16.87 15.26
C ALA A 203 19.04 17.23 14.95
N SER A 204 20.02 16.45 15.40
CA SER A 204 21.42 16.91 15.49
C SER A 204 22.40 16.34 14.45
N THR A 205 21.96 15.46 13.53
CA THR A 205 22.85 14.92 12.48
C THR A 205 22.79 15.75 11.20
N SER A 206 23.91 15.86 10.50
CA SER A 206 24.01 16.50 9.18
C SER A 206 23.52 15.62 8.03
N GLN A 207 23.25 14.34 8.30
CA GLN A 207 22.85 13.36 7.29
C GLN A 207 21.86 12.35 7.89
N TYR A 208 20.85 11.99 7.11
CA TYR A 208 19.89 10.93 7.42
C TYR A 208 19.89 9.87 6.32
N GLU A 209 19.75 8.60 6.70
CA GLU A 209 19.41 7.54 5.75
C GLU A 209 17.89 7.46 5.63
N VAL A 210 17.38 7.63 4.41
CA VAL A 210 15.96 7.64 4.12
C VAL A 210 15.62 6.43 3.27
N THR A 211 14.62 5.66 3.68
CA THR A 211 14.06 4.52 2.95
C THR A 211 12.70 4.90 2.39
N ILE A 212 12.52 4.67 1.08
CA ILE A 212 11.24 4.84 0.39
C ILE A 212 10.79 3.53 -0.26
N ILE A 213 9.51 3.43 -0.58
CA ILE A 213 8.95 2.31 -1.35
C ILE A 213 8.81 2.71 -2.82
N ASP A 214 9.45 1.95 -3.71
CA ASP A 214 9.35 2.12 -5.18
C ASP A 214 7.99 1.63 -5.74
N ASP A 215 7.83 1.71 -7.06
CA ASP A 215 6.57 1.32 -7.72
C ASP A 215 6.27 -0.19 -7.64
N ASN A 216 7.29 -1.02 -7.51
CA ASN A 216 7.17 -2.47 -7.40
C ASN A 216 6.95 -2.94 -5.96
N GLY A 217 6.98 -2.01 -4.99
CA GLY A 217 6.86 -2.32 -3.58
C GLY A 217 8.19 -2.63 -2.88
N ASN A 218 9.34 -2.41 -3.54
CA ASN A 218 10.65 -2.62 -2.94
C ASN A 218 11.04 -1.45 -2.04
N TYR A 219 11.75 -1.77 -0.97
CA TYR A 219 12.40 -0.78 -0.11
C TYR A 219 13.73 -0.37 -0.74
N ILE A 220 13.89 0.92 -1.01
CA ILE A 220 15.14 1.50 -1.52
C ILE A 220 15.59 2.60 -0.58
N SER A 221 16.89 2.66 -0.30
CA SER A 221 17.46 3.59 0.70
C SER A 221 18.56 4.46 0.09
N SER A 222 18.66 5.70 0.56
CA SER A 222 19.75 6.60 0.24
C SER A 222 20.05 7.54 1.40
N LYS A 223 21.29 8.01 1.46
CA LYS A 223 21.73 9.02 2.43
C LYS A 223 21.46 10.42 1.86
N ILE A 224 20.76 11.25 2.62
CA ILE A 224 20.44 12.63 2.26
C ILE A 224 21.08 13.56 3.27
N ASN A 225 21.87 14.52 2.78
CA ASN A 225 22.43 15.57 3.61
C ASN A 225 21.38 16.63 3.93
N VAL A 226 21.37 17.09 5.17
CA VAL A 226 20.53 18.20 5.61
C VAL A 226 21.14 19.49 5.09
N LYS A 227 20.32 20.30 4.42
CA LYS A 227 20.65 21.65 3.97
C LYS A 227 20.24 22.69 5.01
#